data_AF-A0AAV0KH64-F1
#
_entry.id   AF-A0AAV0KH64-F1
#
_cell.length_a   1.000
_cell.length_b   1.000
_cell.length_c   1.000
_cell.angle_alpha   90.00
_cell.angle_beta   90.00
_cell.angle_gamma   90.00
#
_symmetry.space_group_name_H-M   'P 1'
#
loop_
_entity.id
_entity.type
_entity.pdbx_description
1 polymer ?
#
loop_
_entity_poly.entity_id
_entity_poly.type
_entity_poly.pdbx_seq_one_letter_code
_entity_poly.pdbx_strand_id
1 'polypeptide(L)'
;MEGSDFSTERTYNDNKTHSSKPKGSPRDTVGHGTHTASIAAGSPVANASYYGLARGTAKGGAPSARIAVYKACSEDGCSGSTLLKAIDDAIADGVDFISISIGMSSTFQADFLEDPIAIGAFHAQEKGVTVVCSAGNEGPQLNTVVNSAPWIFTAAASNIDRDFQSTLVLGDGRTFNVSLKLCFLVDPLSL
;
A
#
# COMPACT_ATOMS: atom_id res chain seq x y z
N MET A 1 -3.20 19.07 4.37
CA MET A 1 -2.37 18.34 3.39
C MET A 1 -1.12 19.16 3.16
N GLU A 2 -0.15 19.03 4.06
CA GLU A 2 1.25 19.33 3.74
C GLU A 2 1.90 17.95 3.57
N GLY A 3 2.37 17.65 2.36
CA GLY A 3 3.17 16.45 2.11
C GLY A 3 4.62 16.79 2.40
N SER A 4 5.29 15.94 3.17
CA SER A 4 6.72 16.08 3.46
C SER A 4 7.57 15.95 2.19
N ASP A 5 8.66 16.72 2.17
CA ASP A 5 9.47 17.02 1.00
C ASP A 5 10.11 15.76 0.37
N PHE A 6 9.81 15.57 -0.91
CA PHE A 6 10.20 14.42 -1.72
C PHE A 6 11.69 14.47 -2.10
N SER A 7 12.48 13.53 -1.57
CA SER A 7 13.86 13.25 -2.02
C SER A 7 14.90 14.34 -1.72
N THR A 8 15.53 14.31 -0.54
CA THR A 8 16.87 14.90 -0.38
C THR A 8 17.93 13.92 -0.85
N GLU A 9 18.32 14.00 -2.11
CA GLU A 9 19.53 13.34 -2.60
C GLU A 9 20.74 14.13 -2.05
N ARG A 10 21.29 13.67 -0.92
CA ARG A 10 22.52 14.24 -0.34
C ARG A 10 23.71 13.76 -1.18
N THR A 11 24.13 14.55 -2.15
CA THR A 11 25.40 14.35 -2.86
C THR A 11 26.54 14.90 -1.99
N TYR A 12 27.48 14.03 -1.60
CA TYR A 12 28.68 14.43 -0.86
C TYR A 12 29.80 14.73 -1.85
N ASN A 13 29.92 15.99 -2.24
CA ASN A 13 31.12 16.54 -2.88
C ASN A 13 31.45 17.89 -2.20
N ASP A 14 32.63 17.96 -1.59
CA ASP A 14 33.30 19.15 -1.06
C ASP A 14 32.42 20.21 -0.37
N ASN A 15 32.21 20.04 0.94
CA ASN A 15 31.92 21.09 1.94
C ASN A 15 30.81 22.12 1.62
N LYS A 16 29.86 21.80 0.75
CA LYS A 16 28.61 22.57 0.60
C LYS A 16 27.44 21.60 0.51
N THR A 17 26.60 21.59 1.54
CA THR A 17 25.28 20.93 1.50
C THR A 17 24.37 21.70 0.54
N HIS A 18 24.42 21.33 -0.73
CA HIS A 18 23.42 21.78 -1.68
C HIS A 18 22.14 20.97 -1.47
N SER A 19 21.17 21.56 -0.77
CA SER A 19 19.79 21.08 -0.80
C SER A 19 19.26 21.27 -2.23
N SER A 20 19.23 20.20 -3.01
CA SER A 20 18.50 20.17 -4.26
C SER A 20 17.02 20.25 -3.93
N LYS A 21 16.28 21.11 -4.65
CA LYS A 21 14.82 21.15 -4.52
C LYS A 21 14.25 19.79 -4.91
N PRO A 22 13.32 19.21 -4.13
CA PRO A 22 12.51 18.08 -4.52
C PRO A 22 12.02 18.19 -5.96
N LYS A 23 12.47 17.30 -6.84
CA LYS A 23 11.86 17.15 -8.17
C LYS A 23 10.76 16.12 -8.05
N GLY A 24 9.51 16.57 -7.93
CA GLY A 24 8.36 15.68 -7.91
C GLY A 24 7.14 16.27 -7.22
N SER A 25 6.05 15.53 -7.27
CA SER A 25 4.81 15.82 -6.53
C SER A 25 4.36 14.55 -5.82
N PRO A 26 3.79 14.64 -4.61
CA PRO A 26 3.16 13.50 -3.95
C PRO A 26 1.90 13.01 -4.68
N ARG A 27 1.47 13.68 -5.76
CA ARG A 27 0.33 13.27 -6.57
C ARG A 27 0.52 11.85 -7.11
N ASP A 28 -0.50 11.03 -6.86
CA ASP A 28 -0.63 9.69 -7.42
C ASP A 28 -1.06 9.78 -8.89
N THR A 29 -0.28 9.16 -9.77
CA THR A 29 -0.53 9.09 -11.21
C THR A 29 -0.90 7.67 -11.66
N VAL A 30 -0.79 6.68 -10.77
CA VAL A 30 -1.02 5.26 -11.07
C VAL A 30 -2.35 4.80 -10.46
N GLY A 31 -2.69 5.28 -9.27
CA GLY A 31 -3.93 4.99 -8.57
C GLY A 31 -3.79 4.01 -7.41
N HIS A 32 -2.68 3.27 -7.32
CA HIS A 32 -2.45 2.28 -6.26
C HIS A 32 -2.52 2.91 -4.86
N GLY A 33 -1.81 4.03 -4.65
CA GLY A 33 -1.80 4.72 -3.36
C GLY A 33 -3.14 5.34 -3.00
N THR A 34 -3.86 5.89 -3.99
CA THR A 34 -5.21 6.44 -3.79
C THR A 34 -6.19 5.32 -3.39
N HIS A 35 -6.10 4.17 -4.05
CA HIS A 35 -6.93 3.01 -3.76
C HIS A 35 -6.70 2.49 -2.33
N THR A 36 -5.45 2.23 -1.95
CA THR A 36 -5.11 1.73 -0.60
C THR A 36 -5.44 2.74 0.50
N ALA A 37 -5.13 4.01 0.31
CA ALA A 37 -5.48 5.07 1.28
C ALA A 37 -7.00 5.17 1.49
N SER A 38 -7.80 5.02 0.43
CA SER A 38 -9.26 5.03 0.53
C SER A 38 -9.84 3.82 1.27
N ILE A 39 -9.19 2.65 1.19
CA ILE A 39 -9.57 1.45 1.95
C ILE A 39 -9.29 1.65 3.44
N ALA A 40 -8.14 2.23 3.78
CA ALA A 40 -7.78 2.44 5.19
C ALA A 40 -8.69 3.50 5.85
N ALA A 41 -8.80 4.69 5.25
CA ALA A 41 -9.44 5.85 5.90
C ALA A 41 -10.26 6.74 4.96
N GLY A 42 -10.75 6.19 3.83
CA GLY A 42 -11.59 6.94 2.90
C GLY A 42 -12.89 7.44 3.55
N SER A 43 -13.20 8.73 3.36
CA SER A 43 -14.47 9.30 3.80
C SER A 43 -15.65 8.66 3.06
N PRO A 44 -16.86 8.63 3.65
CA PRO A 44 -18.03 8.04 3.00
C PRO A 44 -18.38 8.75 1.68
N VAL A 45 -18.44 7.99 0.58
CA VAL A 45 -18.86 8.47 -0.73
C VAL A 45 -20.09 7.68 -1.17
N ALA A 46 -21.24 8.34 -1.15
CA ALA A 46 -22.50 7.76 -1.60
C ALA A 46 -22.52 7.53 -3.12
N ASN A 47 -23.24 6.51 -3.56
CA ASN A 47 -23.38 6.13 -4.98
C ASN A 47 -22.06 5.82 -5.70
N ALA A 48 -21.01 5.42 -4.97
CA ALA A 48 -19.77 4.93 -5.57
C ALA A 48 -20.04 3.64 -6.36
N SER A 49 -19.44 3.51 -7.55
CA SER A 49 -19.52 2.31 -8.39
C SER A 49 -18.36 2.28 -9.38
N TYR A 50 -18.04 1.09 -9.90
CA TYR A 50 -17.12 0.91 -11.03
C TYR A 50 -17.94 0.61 -12.28
N TYR A 51 -18.21 1.63 -13.11
CA TYR A 51 -19.11 1.52 -14.27
C TYR A 51 -20.48 0.89 -13.94
N GLY A 52 -21.04 1.22 -12.77
CA GLY A 52 -22.30 0.65 -12.28
C GLY A 52 -22.16 -0.63 -11.45
N LEU A 53 -20.99 -1.28 -11.47
CA LEU A 53 -20.70 -2.43 -10.61
C LEU A 53 -20.45 -1.99 -9.17
N ALA A 54 -20.76 -2.87 -8.22
CA ALA A 54 -20.51 -2.69 -6.79
C ALA A 54 -21.19 -1.45 -6.16
N ARG A 55 -22.28 -0.97 -6.76
CA ARG A 55 -22.90 0.30 -6.35
C ARG A 55 -23.26 0.31 -4.86
N GLY A 56 -22.83 1.36 -4.15
CA GLY A 56 -23.11 1.52 -2.73
C GLY A 56 -22.49 2.79 -2.17
N THR A 57 -22.28 2.79 -0.85
CA THR A 57 -21.47 3.82 -0.19
C THR A 57 -20.07 3.25 0.06
N ALA A 58 -19.06 3.81 -0.61
CA ALA A 58 -17.67 3.47 -0.35
C ALA A 58 -17.20 4.20 0.91
N LYS A 59 -16.49 3.51 1.81
CA LYS A 59 -15.85 4.09 2.99
C LYS A 59 -14.66 3.23 3.40
N GLY A 60 -13.66 3.82 4.03
CA GLY A 60 -12.55 3.07 4.61
C GLY A 60 -12.91 2.39 5.93
N GLY A 61 -11.96 1.63 6.48
CA GLY A 61 -12.05 0.99 7.79
C GLY A 61 -12.19 2.03 8.92
N ALA A 62 -11.42 3.12 8.85
CA ALA A 62 -11.43 4.22 9.81
C ALA A 62 -11.70 5.59 9.14
N PRO A 63 -12.94 5.91 8.71
CA PRO A 63 -13.23 7.13 7.94
C PRO A 63 -12.98 8.47 8.67
N SER A 64 -12.78 8.44 9.99
CA SER A 64 -12.46 9.62 10.81
C SER A 64 -10.96 9.79 11.08
N ALA A 65 -10.13 8.82 10.67
CA ALA A 65 -8.69 8.92 10.77
C ALA A 65 -8.14 9.97 9.80
N ARG A 66 -6.97 10.52 10.12
CA ARG A 66 -6.24 11.43 9.23
C ARG A 66 -5.30 10.63 8.36
N ILE A 67 -5.11 11.07 7.12
CA ILE A 67 -4.19 10.44 6.16
C ILE A 67 -2.99 11.37 5.96
N ALA A 68 -1.79 10.86 6.23
CA ALA A 68 -0.53 11.43 5.77
C ALA A 68 0.02 10.55 4.64
N VAL A 69 0.41 11.16 3.51
CA VAL A 69 0.82 10.44 2.31
C VAL A 69 2.31 10.65 2.06
N TYR A 70 3.05 9.55 2.03
CA TYR A 70 4.48 9.52 1.71
C TYR A 70 4.65 8.72 0.41
N LYS A 71 4.89 9.42 -0.70
CA LYS A 71 5.08 8.77 -2.01
C LYS A 71 6.48 8.18 -2.09
N ALA A 72 6.60 6.86 -1.90
CA ALA A 72 7.88 6.16 -1.94
C ALA A 72 8.14 5.38 -3.26
N CYS A 73 7.12 5.32 -4.13
CA CYS A 73 7.18 4.62 -5.42
C CYS A 73 6.86 5.56 -6.59
N SER A 74 7.43 5.24 -7.74
CA SER A 74 7.18 5.85 -9.03
C SER A 74 6.84 4.78 -10.06
N GLU A 75 6.64 5.17 -11.32
CA GLU A 75 6.45 4.23 -12.43
C GLU A 75 7.67 3.32 -12.64
N ASP A 76 8.86 3.80 -12.26
CA ASP A 76 10.12 3.04 -12.35
C ASP A 76 10.34 2.10 -11.15
N GLY A 77 9.38 2.05 -10.21
CA GLY A 77 9.43 1.23 -9.01
C GLY A 77 9.70 2.01 -7.72
N CYS A 78 10.14 1.28 -6.70
CA CYS A 78 10.24 1.74 -5.32
C CYS A 78 11.69 1.58 -4.83
N SER A 79 12.41 2.68 -4.62
CA SER A 79 13.77 2.62 -4.07
C SER A 79 13.72 2.33 -2.57
N GLY A 80 14.56 1.41 -2.09
CA GLY A 80 14.70 1.12 -0.67
C GLY A 80 15.09 2.35 0.17
N SER A 81 15.92 3.24 -0.38
CA SER A 81 16.31 4.49 0.30
C SER A 81 15.14 5.46 0.44
N THR A 82 14.27 5.56 -0.58
CA THR A 82 13.06 6.39 -0.53
C THR A 82 12.04 5.80 0.44
N LEU A 83 11.91 4.46 0.49
CA LEU A 83 11.06 3.78 1.47
C LEU A 83 11.52 4.05 2.90
N LEU A 84 12.81 3.87 3.20
CA LEU A 84 13.37 4.16 4.53
C LEU A 84 13.14 5.62 4.93
N LYS A 85 13.38 6.56 4.00
CA LYS A 85 13.14 7.99 4.27
C LYS A 85 11.66 8.28 4.55
N ALA A 86 10.75 7.67 3.79
CA ALA A 86 9.32 7.83 3.99
C ALA A 86 8.86 7.29 5.36
N ILE A 87 9.40 6.16 5.79
CA ILE A 87 9.11 5.59 7.11
C ILE A 87 9.69 6.47 8.23
N ASP A 88 10.93 6.93 8.08
CA ASP A 88 11.59 7.83 9.04
C ASP A 88 10.82 9.15 9.21
N ASP A 89 10.39 9.76 8.09
CA ASP A 89 9.55 10.97 8.13
C ASP A 89 8.19 10.70 8.77
N ALA A 90 7.55 9.57 8.48
CA ALA A 90 6.27 9.22 9.07
C ALA A 90 6.37 9.07 10.60
N ILE A 91 7.45 8.43 11.08
CA ILE A 91 7.74 8.32 12.51
C ILE A 91 7.98 9.71 13.12
N ALA A 92 8.78 10.56 12.46
CA ALA A 92 9.09 11.90 12.94
C ALA A 92 7.86 12.82 13.00
N ASP A 93 6.95 12.68 12.03
CA ASP A 93 5.68 13.41 11.95
C ASP A 93 4.63 12.90 12.96
N GLY A 94 4.93 11.80 13.68
CA GLY A 94 4.13 11.29 14.78
C GLY A 94 2.86 10.56 14.35
N VAL A 95 2.93 9.77 13.26
CA VAL A 95 1.82 8.91 12.84
C VAL A 95 1.56 7.78 13.84
N ASP A 96 0.30 7.35 13.98
CA ASP A 96 -0.06 6.25 14.87
C ASP A 96 0.24 4.86 14.27
N PHE A 97 0.09 4.73 12.95
CA PHE A 97 0.38 3.51 12.20
C PHE A 97 0.79 3.83 10.76
N ILE A 98 1.51 2.89 10.13
CA ILE A 98 1.95 2.99 8.73
C ILE A 98 1.39 1.79 7.96
N SER A 99 0.73 2.04 6.83
CA SER A 99 0.24 1.01 5.91
C SER A 99 1.11 0.99 4.65
N ILE A 100 1.76 -0.15 4.37
CA ILE A 100 2.69 -0.35 3.26
C ILE A 100 2.21 -1.53 2.40
N SER A 101 1.54 -1.23 1.30
CA SER A 101 1.12 -2.24 0.31
C SER A 101 2.20 -2.45 -0.77
N ILE A 102 3.44 -2.64 -0.35
CA ILE A 102 4.63 -2.86 -1.19
C ILE A 102 5.42 -4.01 -0.57
N GLY A 103 6.12 -4.79 -1.39
CA GLY A 103 7.04 -5.81 -0.93
C GLY A 103 8.06 -6.12 -2.01
N MET A 104 9.17 -6.73 -1.63
CA MET A 104 10.11 -7.33 -2.59
C MET A 104 9.48 -8.57 -3.23
N SER A 105 10.04 -9.05 -4.34
CA SER A 105 9.68 -10.36 -4.88
C SER A 105 10.16 -11.45 -3.93
N SER A 106 9.37 -12.49 -3.75
CA SER A 106 9.64 -13.70 -2.97
C SER A 106 10.86 -14.46 -3.49
N THR A 107 11.27 -14.23 -4.74
CA THR A 107 12.50 -14.77 -5.32
C THR A 107 13.75 -14.13 -4.70
N PHE A 108 13.62 -12.91 -4.16
CA PHE A 108 14.70 -12.12 -3.57
C PHE A 108 14.38 -11.79 -2.11
N GLN A 109 14.04 -12.82 -1.32
CA GLN A 109 13.93 -12.67 0.14
C GLN A 109 15.32 -12.31 0.71
N ALA A 110 15.48 -11.02 0.99
CA ALA A 110 16.64 -10.51 1.71
C ALA A 110 16.54 -10.89 3.19
N ASP A 111 17.70 -10.95 3.86
CA ASP A 111 17.70 -10.99 5.34
C ASP A 111 17.06 -9.70 5.88
N PHE A 112 16.52 -9.74 7.10
CA PHE A 112 15.87 -8.58 7.72
C PHE A 112 16.80 -7.38 7.86
N LEU A 113 18.13 -7.61 7.87
CA LEU A 113 19.16 -6.58 7.93
C LEU A 113 19.43 -5.89 6.58
N GLU A 114 18.90 -6.44 5.49
CA GLU A 114 19.05 -5.91 4.13
C GLU A 114 17.71 -5.47 3.52
N ASP A 115 16.58 -5.85 4.14
CA ASP A 115 15.25 -5.41 3.74
C ASP A 115 14.91 -4.00 4.31
N PRO A 116 14.77 -2.97 3.45
CA PRO A 116 14.45 -1.61 3.89
C PRO A 116 13.10 -1.51 4.62
N ILE A 117 12.11 -2.35 4.28
CA ILE A 117 10.82 -2.37 4.97
C ILE A 117 11.01 -2.96 6.38
N ALA A 118 11.75 -4.06 6.51
CA ALA A 118 12.03 -4.67 7.80
C ALA A 118 12.79 -3.72 8.74
N ILE A 119 13.84 -3.07 8.25
CA ILE A 119 14.62 -2.09 9.01
C ILE A 119 13.75 -0.90 9.43
N GLY A 120 13.01 -0.30 8.49
CA GLY A 120 12.14 0.84 8.79
C GLY A 120 11.04 0.48 9.78
N ALA A 121 10.41 -0.69 9.62
CA ALA A 121 9.38 -1.17 10.52
C ALA A 121 9.91 -1.48 11.93
N PHE A 122 11.17 -1.92 12.05
CA PHE A 122 11.80 -2.11 13.35
C PHE A 122 11.92 -0.78 14.11
N HIS A 123 12.40 0.27 13.43
CA HIS A 123 12.48 1.62 14.03
C HIS A 123 11.10 2.20 14.35
N ALA A 124 10.09 1.94 13.53
CA ALA A 124 8.71 2.33 13.82
C ALA A 124 8.20 1.65 15.10
N GLN A 125 8.42 0.34 15.22
CA GLN A 125 8.04 -0.45 16.40
C GLN A 125 8.72 0.05 17.68
N GLU A 126 10.02 0.39 17.62
CA GLU A 126 10.74 0.99 18.76
C GLU A 126 10.15 2.34 19.23
N LYS A 127 9.44 3.04 18.33
CA LYS A 127 8.74 4.30 18.62
C LYS A 127 7.25 4.11 18.90
N GLY A 128 6.76 2.87 18.95
CA GLY A 128 5.35 2.56 19.21
C GLY A 128 4.44 2.75 18.00
N VAL A 129 5.00 2.88 16.79
CA VAL A 129 4.25 3.01 15.54
C VAL A 129 4.10 1.63 14.90
N THR A 130 2.86 1.15 14.75
CA THR A 130 2.59 -0.16 14.15
C THR A 130 2.71 -0.10 12.63
N VAL A 131 3.38 -1.08 12.02
CA VAL A 131 3.51 -1.20 10.56
C VAL A 131 2.71 -2.39 10.04
N VAL A 132 1.82 -2.12 9.09
CA VAL A 132 0.99 -3.13 8.40
C VAL A 132 1.48 -3.26 6.97
N CYS A 133 1.80 -4.49 6.55
CA CYS A 133 2.26 -4.79 5.20
C CYS A 133 1.45 -5.90 4.53
N SER A 134 1.44 -5.94 3.20
CA SER A 134 0.86 -7.05 2.45
C SER A 134 1.80 -8.27 2.42
N ALA A 135 1.23 -9.47 2.38
CA ALA A 135 1.98 -10.74 2.30
C ALA A 135 2.58 -11.03 0.90
N GLY A 136 2.28 -10.21 -0.12
CA GLY A 136 2.65 -10.45 -1.51
C GLY A 136 1.63 -11.26 -2.31
N ASN A 137 1.82 -11.31 -3.63
CA ASN A 137 0.89 -11.90 -4.59
C ASN A 137 1.51 -13.06 -5.41
N GLU A 138 2.65 -13.60 -4.98
CA GLU A 138 3.39 -14.67 -5.70
C GLU A 138 2.98 -16.09 -5.29
N GLY A 139 1.93 -16.24 -4.49
CA GLY A 139 1.34 -17.54 -4.20
C GLY A 139 0.81 -18.26 -5.45
N PRO A 140 0.32 -19.51 -5.31
CA PRO A 140 0.01 -20.22 -4.06
C PRO A 140 1.09 -21.17 -3.54
N GLN A 141 2.28 -21.20 -4.15
CA GLN A 141 3.37 -22.08 -3.73
C GLN A 141 3.86 -21.74 -2.32
N LEU A 142 4.42 -22.74 -1.63
CA LEU A 142 5.03 -22.54 -0.30
C LEU A 142 6.18 -21.51 -0.37
N ASN A 143 6.42 -20.83 0.75
CA ASN A 143 7.51 -19.85 0.93
C ASN A 143 7.46 -18.63 0.00
N THR A 144 6.26 -18.20 -0.41
CA THR A 144 6.05 -17.01 -1.26
C THR A 144 5.65 -15.75 -0.50
N VAL A 145 5.52 -15.84 0.84
CA VAL A 145 5.20 -14.69 1.70
C VAL A 145 6.38 -13.73 1.77
N VAL A 146 6.10 -12.43 1.70
CA VAL A 146 7.06 -11.35 1.91
C VAL A 146 6.62 -10.46 3.08
N ASN A 147 7.48 -9.53 3.52
CA ASN A 147 7.25 -8.70 4.70
C ASN A 147 7.01 -9.53 5.98
N SER A 148 7.77 -10.61 6.16
CA SER A 148 7.57 -11.61 7.22
C SER A 148 8.33 -11.31 8.52
N ALA A 149 8.88 -10.11 8.67
CA ALA A 149 9.59 -9.73 9.88
C ALA A 149 8.63 -9.76 11.09
N PRO A 150 9.03 -10.30 12.26
CA PRO A 150 8.12 -10.53 13.38
C PRO A 150 7.44 -9.27 13.96
N TRP A 151 8.01 -8.09 13.72
CA TRP A 151 7.48 -6.80 14.15
C TRP A 151 6.56 -6.13 13.11
N ILE A 152 6.29 -6.79 11.99
CA ILE A 152 5.36 -6.32 10.96
C ILE A 152 4.05 -7.09 11.10
N PHE A 153 2.92 -6.38 11.01
CA PHE A 153 1.63 -7.03 10.81
C PHE A 153 1.46 -7.36 9.32
N THR A 154 1.68 -8.63 8.96
CA THR A 154 1.59 -9.09 7.56
C THR A 154 0.18 -9.61 7.25
N ALA A 155 -0.51 -8.94 6.33
CA ALA A 155 -1.88 -9.27 5.94
C ALA A 155 -1.95 -10.06 4.63
N ALA A 156 -2.65 -11.19 4.66
CA ALA A 156 -3.00 -11.99 3.48
C ALA A 156 -4.27 -11.44 2.81
N ALA A 157 -4.56 -11.92 1.60
CA ALA A 157 -5.74 -11.54 0.84
C ALA A 157 -6.73 -12.70 0.72
N SER A 158 -8.03 -12.39 0.80
CA SER A 158 -9.10 -13.38 0.63
C SER A 158 -10.29 -12.79 -0.14
N ASN A 159 -11.16 -13.65 -0.65
CA ASN A 159 -12.36 -13.24 -1.37
C ASN A 159 -13.51 -12.94 -0.40
N ILE A 160 -14.35 -11.98 -0.77
CA ILE A 160 -15.61 -11.71 -0.07
C ILE A 160 -16.78 -12.52 -0.65
N ASP A 161 -17.94 -12.44 0.00
CA ASP A 161 -19.20 -13.07 -0.42
C ASP A 161 -19.80 -12.45 -1.70
N ARG A 162 -19.33 -11.27 -2.10
CA ARG A 162 -19.78 -10.56 -3.30
C ARG A 162 -19.12 -11.07 -4.57
N ASP A 163 -19.97 -11.38 -5.53
CA ASP A 163 -19.61 -11.86 -6.86
C ASP A 163 -20.05 -10.86 -7.94
N PHE A 164 -19.19 -10.63 -8.94
CA PHE A 164 -19.53 -9.89 -10.15
C PHE A 164 -19.86 -10.88 -11.26
N GLN A 165 -21.13 -10.90 -11.66
CA GLN A 165 -21.58 -11.81 -12.71
C GLN A 165 -21.61 -11.13 -14.08
N SER A 166 -21.17 -11.87 -15.10
CA SER A 166 -21.32 -11.51 -16.50
C SER A 166 -21.98 -12.65 -17.25
N THR A 167 -23.04 -12.34 -18.00
CA THR A 167 -23.79 -13.30 -18.81
C THR A 167 -23.27 -13.29 -20.23
N LEU A 168 -22.76 -14.44 -20.68
CA LEU A 168 -22.17 -14.66 -21.98
C LEU A 168 -23.19 -15.40 -22.86
N VAL A 169 -23.73 -14.71 -23.85
CA VAL A 169 -24.68 -15.28 -24.82
C VAL A 169 -23.93 -15.59 -26.12
N LEU A 170 -23.92 -16.85 -26.51
CA LEU A 170 -23.28 -17.31 -27.75
C LEU A 170 -24.20 -17.12 -28.96
N GLY A 171 -23.62 -17.15 -30.16
CA GLY A 171 -24.38 -17.02 -31.41
C GLY A 171 -25.40 -18.14 -31.67
N ASP A 172 -25.31 -19.25 -30.96
CA ASP A 172 -26.27 -20.36 -30.98
C ASP A 172 -27.36 -20.26 -29.89
N GLY A 173 -27.39 -19.14 -29.14
CA GLY A 173 -28.37 -18.87 -28.09
C GLY A 173 -28.06 -19.49 -26.73
N ARG A 174 -26.97 -20.28 -26.60
CA ARG A 174 -26.54 -20.79 -25.30
C ARG A 174 -26.03 -19.65 -24.42
N THR A 175 -26.36 -19.73 -23.14
CA THR A 175 -26.02 -18.70 -22.15
C THR A 175 -25.13 -19.29 -21.05
N PHE A 176 -24.03 -18.61 -20.74
CA PHE A 176 -23.10 -18.97 -19.67
C PHE A 176 -23.01 -17.82 -18.67
N ASN A 177 -23.12 -18.11 -17.38
CA ASN A 177 -22.87 -17.11 -16.34
C ASN A 177 -21.44 -17.27 -15.82
N VAL A 178 -20.64 -16.22 -15.96
CA VAL A 178 -19.28 -16.14 -15.44
C VAL A 178 -19.32 -15.30 -14.17
N SER A 179 -18.80 -15.84 -13.06
CA SER A 179 -18.68 -15.11 -11.78
C SER A 179 -17.22 -14.75 -11.53
N LEU A 180 -16.97 -13.48 -11.20
CA LEU A 180 -15.68 -12.96 -10.76
C LEU A 180 -15.78 -12.61 -9.28
N LYS A 181 -14.88 -13.17 -8.46
CA LYS A 181 -14.73 -12.79 -7.05
C LYS A 181 -13.68 -11.71 -6.92
N LEU A 182 -13.94 -10.74 -6.06
CA LEU A 182 -12.96 -9.71 -5.73
C LEU A 182 -12.22 -10.11 -4.45
N CYS A 183 -10.89 -10.07 -4.54
CA CYS A 183 -9.98 -10.34 -3.44
C CYS A 183 -9.64 -9.02 -2.74
N PHE A 184 -9.79 -8.97 -1.42
CA PHE A 184 -9.42 -7.82 -0.61
C PHE A 184 -8.41 -8.22 0.47
N LEU A 185 -7.53 -7.27 0.78
CA LEU A 185 -6.70 -7.30 1.96
C LEU A 185 -7.54 -6.79 3.13
N VAL A 186 -7.71 -7.61 4.16
CA VAL A 186 -8.40 -7.17 5.38
C VAL A 186 -7.38 -6.38 6.20
N ASP A 187 -7.39 -5.05 6.08
CA ASP A 187 -6.67 -4.20 7.03
C ASP A 187 -7.30 -4.42 8.42
N PRO A 188 -6.51 -4.79 9.45
CA PRO A 188 -7.02 -5.21 10.76
C PRO A 188 -7.61 -4.08 11.63
N LEU A 189 -7.85 -2.88 11.09
CA LEU A 189 -8.37 -1.72 11.83
C LEU A 189 -9.86 -1.81 12.20
N SER A 190 -10.46 -3.01 12.18
CA SER A 190 -11.88 -3.24 12.51
C SER A 190 -12.09 -4.08 13.77
N LEU A 191 -11.19 -4.03 14.75
CA LEU A 191 -11.39 -4.55 16.11
C LEU A 191 -11.43 -3.43 17.14
#